data_AF-A0A2A4B0H7-F1
#
_entry.id   AF-A0A2A4B0H7-F1
#
_cell.length_a   1.000
_cell.length_b   1.000
_cell.length_c   1.000
_cell.angle_alpha   90.00
_cell.angle_beta   90.00
_cell.angle_gamma   90.00
#
_symmetry.space_group_name_H-M   'P 1'
#
loop_
_entity.id
_entity.type
_entity.pdbx_description
1 polymer ?
#
loop_
_entity_poly.entity_id
_entity_poly.type
_entity_poly.pdbx_seq_one_letter_code
_entity_poly.pdbx_strand_id
1 'polypeptide(L)'
;MNFDPRLIAAAIVAAAAGAVAALLPSWRIESLVIETGLPALLPAAAPPLGTTFRGALIVFAMLGAGGATFAAVQRLAPARRVVRTVVRRADRHPDAPVREPVKAMRDLGTPFLDVGGAPPPERDIPRDLDQPLAAFDPAAIPAEPLTPSEPVKPLFRAEPAREPDPVVEHVRIETFEVTPTQRGASLAPVPDWSADRPIAAPETEATIHALLDRLERGVRRRGGGPALVERAHSGDLDEALAMLRRFAAAR
;
A
#
# COMPACT_ATOMS: atom_id res chain seq x y z
N MET A 1 18.51 19.30 10.45
CA MET A 1 17.83 18.60 11.56
C MET A 1 16.35 18.56 11.22
N ASN A 2 15.77 17.37 11.02
CA ASN A 2 14.33 17.23 10.79
C ASN A 2 13.64 17.15 12.15
N PHE A 3 13.00 18.23 12.59
CA PHE A 3 12.23 18.24 13.82
C PHE A 3 10.87 17.58 13.60
N ASP A 4 10.42 16.76 14.54
CA ASP A 4 9.09 16.15 14.48
C ASP A 4 8.02 17.27 14.61
N PRO A 5 7.13 17.45 13.62
CA PRO A 5 6.09 18.49 13.68
C PRO A 5 5.20 18.38 14.91
N ARG A 6 5.07 17.18 15.50
CA ARG A 6 4.29 16.95 16.73
C ARG A 6 4.94 17.62 17.93
N LEU A 7 6.26 17.52 18.04
CA LEU A 7 7.04 18.16 19.11
C LEU A 7 7.02 19.68 18.95
N ILE A 8 7.06 20.19 17.72
CA ILE A 8 6.92 21.62 17.45
C ILE A 8 5.55 22.13 17.90
N ALA A 9 4.46 21.45 17.52
CA ALA A 9 3.11 21.84 17.91
C ALA A 9 2.94 21.83 19.44
N ALA A 10 3.40 20.77 20.11
CA ALA A 10 3.37 20.69 21.57
C ALA A 10 4.20 21.79 22.25
N ALA A 11 5.39 22.10 21.72
CA ALA A 11 6.25 23.15 22.23
C ALA A 11 5.64 24.55 22.08
N ILE A 12 4.99 24.83 20.95
CA ILE A 12 4.29 26.11 20.72
C ILE A 12 3.15 26.28 21.72
N VAL A 13 2.32 25.25 21.91
CA VAL A 13 1.20 25.31 22.87
C VAL A 13 1.72 25.42 24.31
N ALA A 14 2.78 24.69 24.66
CA ALA A 14 3.43 24.81 25.96
C ALA A 14 3.92 26.25 26.20
N ALA A 15 4.65 26.83 25.24
CA ALA A 15 5.16 28.19 25.32
C ALA A 15 4.04 29.23 25.45
N ALA A 16 2.96 29.08 24.68
CA ALA A 16 1.80 29.95 24.77
C ALA A 16 1.13 29.87 26.15
N ALA A 17 0.94 28.66 26.69
CA ALA A 17 0.37 28.47 28.03
C ALA A 17 1.26 29.07 29.13
N GLY A 18 2.58 28.88 29.04
CA GLY A 18 3.54 29.49 29.95
C GLY A 18 3.55 31.02 29.87
N ALA A 19 3.45 31.59 28.67
CA ALA A 19 3.36 33.03 28.47
C ALA A 19 2.08 33.61 29.10
N VAL A 20 0.92 32.97 28.89
CA VAL A 20 -0.34 33.37 29.54
C VAL A 20 -0.21 33.35 31.06
N ALA A 21 0.36 32.28 31.63
CA ALA A 21 0.64 32.19 33.07
C ALA A 21 1.59 33.29 33.59
N ALA A 22 2.58 33.68 32.79
CA ALA A 22 3.53 34.74 33.15
C ALA A 22 2.92 36.15 33.08
N LEU A 23 2.01 36.39 32.12
CA LEU A 23 1.35 37.67 31.89
C LEU A 23 0.20 37.94 32.88
N LEU A 24 -0.30 36.92 33.58
CA LEU A 24 -1.34 37.04 34.59
C LEU A 24 -0.88 37.93 35.77
N PRO A 25 -1.59 39.03 36.09
CA PRO A 25 -1.26 39.88 37.24
C PRO A 25 -1.30 39.12 38.57
N SER A 26 -0.44 39.49 39.53
CA SER A 26 -0.32 38.78 40.81
C SER A 26 -1.63 38.77 41.59
N TRP A 27 -2.33 39.91 41.62
CA TRP A 27 -3.61 40.04 42.28
C TRP A 27 -4.67 39.07 41.74
N ARG A 28 -4.69 38.78 40.43
CA ARG A 28 -5.63 37.80 39.84
C ARG A 28 -5.34 36.39 40.31
N ILE A 29 -4.06 36.03 40.38
CA ILE A 29 -3.63 34.70 40.81
C ILE A 29 -3.98 34.50 42.29
N GLU A 30 -3.72 35.51 43.12
CA GLU A 30 -4.05 35.49 44.55
C GLU A 30 -5.56 35.38 44.78
N SER A 31 -6.38 36.15 44.05
CA SER A 31 -7.85 36.02 44.12
C SER A 31 -8.32 34.61 43.78
N LEU A 32 -7.81 34.02 42.68
CA LEU A 32 -8.18 32.65 42.29
C LEU A 32 -7.75 31.61 43.33
N VAL A 33 -6.58 31.77 43.96
CA VAL A 33 -6.10 30.88 45.01
C VAL A 33 -6.99 30.98 46.27
N ILE A 34 -7.41 32.18 46.63
CA ILE A 34 -8.34 32.40 47.75
C ILE A 34 -9.73 31.82 47.42
N GLU A 35 -10.25 32.07 46.22
CA GLU A 35 -11.55 31.56 45.76
C GLU A 35 -11.62 30.03 45.69
N THR A 36 -10.52 29.38 45.30
CA THR A 36 -10.43 27.91 45.26
C THR A 36 -10.27 27.28 46.65
N GLY A 37 -10.07 28.08 47.70
CA GLY A 37 -9.89 27.60 49.07
C GLY A 37 -8.57 26.85 49.28
N LEU A 38 -7.62 26.96 48.34
CA LEU A 38 -6.33 26.27 48.41
C LEU A 38 -5.56 26.54 49.73
N PRO A 39 -5.58 27.77 50.30
CA PRO A 39 -4.91 28.05 51.56
C PRO A 39 -5.42 27.23 52.75
N ALA A 40 -6.66 26.75 52.71
CA ALA A 40 -7.23 25.91 53.77
C ALA A 40 -6.67 24.48 53.76
N LEU A 41 -6.26 23.99 52.58
CA LEU A 41 -5.68 22.66 52.39
C LEU A 41 -4.15 22.68 52.49
N LEU A 42 -3.54 23.74 51.97
CA LEU A 42 -2.09 23.96 51.97
C LEU A 42 -1.80 25.36 52.55
N PRO A 43 -1.47 25.45 53.85
CA PRO A 43 -1.13 26.73 54.48
C PRO A 43 0.05 27.44 53.80
N ALA A 44 0.94 26.67 53.16
CA ALA A 44 2.04 27.18 52.35
C ALA A 44 1.59 27.94 51.07
N ALA A 45 0.31 27.87 50.71
CA ALA A 45 -0.30 28.62 49.61
C ALA A 45 -1.01 29.91 50.07
N ALA A 46 -0.88 30.30 51.34
CA ALA A 46 -1.39 31.57 51.82
C ALA A 46 -0.65 32.75 51.14
N PRO A 47 -1.36 33.81 50.70
CA PRO A 47 -0.72 35.01 50.15
C PRO A 47 0.22 35.69 51.15
N PRO A 48 1.26 36.43 50.69
CA PRO A 48 1.55 36.78 49.30
C PRO A 48 2.23 35.66 48.50
N LEU A 49 1.75 35.41 47.28
CA LEU A 49 2.31 34.38 46.40
C LEU A 49 3.54 34.96 45.69
N GLY A 50 4.72 34.61 46.20
CA GLY A 50 6.01 35.09 45.68
C GLY A 50 6.34 34.65 44.24
N THR A 51 7.50 35.08 43.75
CA THR A 51 8.01 34.75 42.40
C THR A 51 8.20 33.24 42.19
N THR A 52 8.48 32.50 43.25
CA THR A 52 8.62 31.04 43.24
C THR A 52 7.33 30.33 42.84
N PHE A 53 6.19 30.76 43.38
CA PHE A 53 4.87 30.22 43.03
C PHE A 53 4.55 30.50 41.55
N ARG A 54 4.86 31.70 41.06
CA ARG A 54 4.72 32.03 39.64
C ARG A 54 5.57 31.16 38.74
N GLY A 55 6.85 30.96 39.11
CA GLY A 55 7.73 30.05 38.37
C GLY A 55 7.15 28.63 38.29
N ALA A 56 6.65 28.11 39.42
CA ALA A 56 5.99 26.81 39.47
C ALA A 56 4.74 26.76 38.56
N LEU A 57 3.86 27.76 38.66
CA LEU A 57 2.65 27.86 37.85
C LEU A 57 2.96 27.84 36.34
N ILE A 58 3.97 28.60 35.90
CA ILE A 58 4.40 28.64 34.50
C ILE A 58 4.87 27.25 34.06
N VAL A 59 5.75 26.60 34.83
CA VAL A 59 6.25 25.25 34.49
C VAL A 59 5.11 24.23 34.43
N PHE A 60 4.18 24.25 35.38
CA PHE A 60 3.02 23.37 35.38
C PHE A 60 2.09 23.64 34.19
N ALA A 61 1.86 24.90 33.82
CA ALA A 61 1.06 25.25 32.64
C ALA A 61 1.72 24.77 31.34
N MET A 62 3.04 24.95 31.20
CA MET A 62 3.80 24.48 30.04
C MET A 62 3.76 22.95 29.91
N LEU A 63 4.02 22.22 31.01
CA LEU A 63 4.00 20.76 31.04
C LEU A 63 2.60 20.20 30.79
N GLY A 64 1.59 20.77 31.44
CA GLY A 64 0.20 20.35 31.31
C GLY A 64 -0.34 20.54 29.89
N ALA A 65 -0.24 21.76 29.36
CA ALA A 65 -0.74 22.07 28.02
C ALA A 65 0.09 21.39 26.92
N GLY A 66 1.42 21.41 27.03
CA GLY A 66 2.32 20.75 26.09
C GLY A 66 2.14 19.24 26.07
N GLY A 67 2.10 18.61 27.25
CA GLY A 67 1.89 17.17 27.41
C GLY A 67 0.52 16.73 26.91
N ALA A 68 -0.54 17.47 27.24
CA ALA A 68 -1.89 17.19 26.75
C ALA A 68 -1.99 17.30 25.22
N THR A 69 -1.38 18.33 24.64
CA THR A 69 -1.33 18.52 23.18
C THR A 69 -0.55 17.39 22.52
N PHE A 70 0.61 17.04 23.05
CA PHE A 70 1.41 15.93 22.54
C PHE A 70 0.64 14.61 22.60
N ALA A 71 0.00 14.30 23.73
CA ALA A 71 -0.81 13.10 23.91
C ALA A 71 -2.03 13.08 22.97
N ALA A 72 -2.70 14.21 22.79
CA ALA A 72 -3.82 14.34 21.85
C ALA A 72 -3.34 14.07 20.42
N VAL A 73 -2.29 14.76 19.98
CA VAL A 73 -1.69 14.54 18.65
C VAL A 73 -1.23 13.10 18.48
N GLN A 74 -0.67 12.46 19.51
CA GLN A 74 -0.25 11.05 19.44
C GLN A 74 -1.44 10.09 19.24
N ARG A 75 -2.60 10.39 19.84
CA ARG A 75 -3.83 9.58 19.72
C ARG A 75 -4.60 9.84 18.43
N LEU A 76 -4.60 11.08 17.95
CA LEU A 76 -5.35 11.52 16.78
C LEU A 76 -4.53 11.41 15.48
N ALA A 77 -3.20 11.40 15.57
CA ALA A 77 -2.37 11.33 14.38
C ALA A 77 -2.55 9.97 13.70
N PRO A 78 -2.85 9.95 12.39
CA PRO A 78 -2.98 8.71 11.67
C PRO A 78 -1.68 7.92 11.77
N ALA A 79 -1.79 6.62 12.02
CA ALA A 79 -0.65 5.73 11.95
C ALA A 79 -0.01 5.92 10.57
N ARG A 80 1.25 6.40 10.55
CA ARG A 80 2.01 6.46 9.30
C ARG A 80 2.05 5.04 8.77
N ARG A 81 1.32 4.76 7.67
CA ARG A 81 1.43 3.48 6.98
C ARG A 81 2.86 3.38 6.50
N VAL A 82 3.66 2.58 7.20
CA VAL A 82 4.92 2.10 6.67
C VAL A 82 4.54 1.15 5.55
N VAL A 83 4.46 1.67 4.33
CA VAL A 83 4.29 0.86 3.14
C VAL A 83 5.56 0.03 3.02
N ARG A 84 5.54 -1.20 3.54
CA ARG A 84 6.56 -2.19 3.22
C ARG A 84 6.44 -2.45 1.73
N THR A 85 7.32 -1.83 0.95
CA THR A 85 7.42 -2.11 -0.48
C THR A 85 7.83 -3.56 -0.62
N VAL A 86 6.89 -4.40 -1.06
CA VAL A 86 7.17 -5.80 -1.37
C VAL A 86 8.16 -5.79 -2.54
N VAL A 87 9.41 -6.14 -2.26
CA VAL A 87 10.45 -6.30 -3.30
C VAL A 87 9.98 -7.37 -4.26
N ARG A 88 9.86 -7.04 -5.55
CA ARG A 88 9.45 -8.00 -6.57
C ARG A 88 10.50 -9.10 -6.63
N ARG A 89 10.08 -10.35 -6.87
CA ARG A 89 11.01 -11.49 -6.99
C ARG A 89 12.07 -11.24 -8.08
N ALA A 90 11.71 -10.53 -9.14
CA ALA A 90 12.59 -10.12 -10.22
C ALA A 90 13.71 -9.14 -9.79
N ASP A 91 13.46 -8.33 -8.75
CA ASP A 91 14.41 -7.35 -8.22
C ASP A 91 15.29 -7.94 -7.09
N ARG A 92 15.13 -9.24 -6.76
CA ARG A 92 15.98 -9.98 -5.81
C ARG A 92 17.19 -10.60 -6.53
N HIS A 93 17.95 -9.79 -7.25
CA HIS A 93 19.20 -10.22 -7.84
C HIS A 93 20.35 -9.98 -6.84
N PRO A 94 21.29 -10.91 -6.64
CA PRO A 94 22.41 -10.74 -5.70
C PRO A 94 23.33 -9.56 -6.07
N ASP A 95 23.52 -9.33 -7.38
CA ASP A 95 24.52 -8.37 -7.87
C ASP A 95 23.94 -7.00 -8.26
N ALA A 96 22.63 -6.81 -8.20
CA ALA A 96 22.01 -5.53 -8.58
C ALA A 96 21.21 -4.94 -7.42
N PRO A 97 21.33 -3.63 -7.15
CA PRO A 97 20.51 -2.97 -6.15
C PRO A 97 19.03 -3.06 -6.53
N VAL A 98 18.17 -3.16 -5.51
CA VAL A 98 16.72 -3.20 -5.68
C VAL A 98 16.26 -1.93 -6.38
N ARG A 99 15.55 -2.08 -7.51
CA ARG A 99 14.98 -0.95 -8.23
C ARG A 99 13.83 -0.31 -7.43
N GLU A 100 13.74 1.01 -7.47
CA GLU A 100 12.61 1.71 -6.86
C GLU A 100 11.30 1.31 -7.56
N PRO A 101 10.19 1.13 -6.81
CA PRO A 101 8.89 0.89 -7.42
C PRO A 101 8.50 2.05 -8.33
N VAL A 102 8.06 1.73 -9.55
CA VAL A 102 7.55 2.71 -10.52
C VAL A 102 6.35 3.46 -9.92
N LYS A 103 6.45 4.78 -9.84
CA LYS A 103 5.41 5.68 -9.33
C LYS A 103 4.69 6.34 -10.50
N ALA A 104 3.38 6.12 -10.61
CA ALA A 104 2.55 6.64 -11.70
C ALA A 104 2.77 8.14 -11.97
N MET A 105 2.73 8.98 -10.93
CA MET A 105 2.89 10.44 -11.10
C MET A 105 4.30 10.92 -11.42
N ARG A 106 5.34 10.16 -11.07
CA ARG A 106 6.75 10.56 -11.28
C ARG A 106 7.30 9.99 -12.58
N ASP A 107 7.01 8.73 -12.85
CA ASP A 107 7.69 7.94 -13.87
C ASP A 107 6.82 7.72 -15.12
N LEU A 108 5.47 7.80 -15.00
CA LEU A 108 4.54 7.65 -16.13
C LEU A 108 3.96 9.01 -16.59
N GLY A 109 4.37 10.12 -15.99
CA GLY A 109 3.81 11.45 -16.27
C GLY A 109 2.36 11.59 -15.81
N THR A 110 1.60 12.44 -16.51
CA THR A 110 0.15 12.57 -16.37
C THR A 110 -0.52 11.51 -17.24
N PRO A 111 -0.86 10.32 -16.69
CA PRO A 111 -1.45 9.29 -17.52
C PRO A 111 -2.75 9.85 -18.12
N PHE A 112 -2.82 9.84 -19.45
CA PHE A 112 -3.99 10.21 -20.26
C PHE A 112 -4.32 11.70 -20.45
N LEU A 113 -3.55 12.66 -19.93
CA LEU A 113 -3.83 14.10 -20.15
C LEU A 113 -3.01 14.76 -21.25
N ASP A 114 -1.88 14.16 -21.65
CA ASP A 114 -1.01 14.69 -22.73
C ASP A 114 -1.31 14.08 -24.11
N VAL A 115 -2.55 13.61 -24.36
CA VAL A 115 -3.03 13.46 -25.73
C VAL A 115 -3.52 14.84 -26.17
N GLY A 116 -2.58 15.73 -26.47
CA GLY A 116 -2.85 17.10 -26.96
C GLY A 116 -3.45 17.15 -28.38
N GLY A 117 -3.92 16.02 -28.90
CA GLY A 117 -4.74 15.98 -30.10
C GLY A 117 -6.20 16.10 -29.71
N ALA A 118 -6.94 16.99 -30.37
CA ALA A 118 -8.39 16.93 -30.33
C ALA A 118 -8.84 15.47 -30.56
N PRO A 119 -9.77 14.93 -29.75
CA PRO A 119 -10.29 13.59 -30.02
C PRO A 119 -10.73 13.54 -31.49
N PRO A 120 -10.34 12.50 -32.24
CA PRO A 120 -10.81 12.37 -33.61
C PRO A 120 -12.35 12.43 -33.59
N PRO A 121 -12.99 13.08 -34.57
CA PRO A 121 -14.44 13.19 -34.61
C PRO A 121 -15.06 11.79 -34.50
N GLU A 122 -16.02 11.64 -33.60
CA GLU A 122 -16.80 10.41 -33.44
C GLU A 122 -17.45 10.08 -34.80
N ARG A 123 -17.10 8.92 -35.36
CA ARG A 123 -17.62 8.47 -36.65
C ARG A 123 -18.77 7.51 -36.40
N ASP A 124 -19.89 7.74 -37.06
CA ASP A 124 -21.03 6.83 -37.02
C ASP A 124 -20.63 5.43 -37.49
N ILE A 125 -21.21 4.41 -36.85
CA ILE A 125 -21.01 3.02 -37.26
C ILE A 125 -21.61 2.84 -38.66
N PRO A 126 -20.83 2.31 -39.63
CA PRO A 126 -21.31 2.04 -40.98
C PRO A 126 -22.52 1.11 -40.94
N ARG A 127 -23.54 1.39 -41.76
CA ARG A 127 -24.72 0.51 -41.90
C ARG A 127 -24.39 -0.84 -42.53
N ASP A 128 -23.29 -0.90 -43.27
CA ASP A 128 -22.78 -2.09 -43.92
C ASP A 128 -21.42 -2.43 -43.29
N LEU A 129 -21.36 -3.58 -42.61
CA LEU A 129 -20.16 -4.07 -41.94
C LEU A 129 -19.26 -4.91 -42.86
N ASP A 130 -19.74 -5.24 -44.06
CA ASP A 130 -19.00 -6.06 -45.02
C ASP A 130 -18.11 -5.21 -45.95
N GLN A 131 -18.10 -3.88 -45.76
CA GLN A 131 -17.22 -3.02 -46.53
C GLN A 131 -15.74 -3.22 -46.16
N PRO A 132 -14.82 -3.19 -47.14
CA PRO A 132 -13.41 -3.41 -46.88
C PRO A 132 -12.81 -2.30 -46.01
N LEU A 133 -11.92 -2.68 -45.09
CA LEU A 133 -11.28 -1.74 -44.15
C LEU A 133 -10.47 -0.63 -44.85
N ALA A 134 -9.96 -0.93 -46.06
CA ALA A 134 -9.27 0.02 -46.94
C ALA A 134 -10.13 1.24 -47.35
N ALA A 135 -11.46 1.15 -47.24
CA ALA A 135 -12.36 2.28 -47.49
C ALA A 135 -12.31 3.34 -46.37
N PHE A 136 -11.96 2.96 -45.14
CA PHE A 136 -11.83 3.89 -44.00
C PHE A 136 -10.42 4.42 -43.81
N ASP A 137 -9.43 3.59 -44.15
CA ASP A 137 -8.03 3.93 -44.12
C ASP A 137 -7.31 3.28 -45.32
N PRO A 138 -7.14 4.04 -46.43
CA PRO A 138 -6.49 3.52 -47.62
C PRO A 138 -5.00 3.23 -47.41
N ALA A 139 -4.39 3.71 -46.32
CA ALA A 139 -3.02 3.43 -45.96
C ALA A 139 -2.86 2.17 -45.09
N ALA A 140 -3.95 1.70 -44.44
CA ALA A 140 -3.91 0.52 -43.57
C ALA A 140 -3.66 -0.79 -44.34
N ILE A 141 -4.11 -0.87 -45.60
CA ILE A 141 -3.88 -2.01 -46.47
C ILE A 141 -3.42 -1.45 -47.83
N PRO A 142 -2.10 -1.39 -48.09
CA PRO A 142 -1.60 -0.93 -49.38
C PRO A 142 -2.07 -1.85 -50.50
N ALA A 143 -2.42 -1.26 -51.66
CA ALA A 143 -2.88 -2.01 -52.83
C ALA A 143 -1.80 -2.94 -53.40
N GLU A 144 -0.53 -2.60 -53.16
CA GLU A 144 0.62 -3.42 -53.52
C GLU A 144 1.22 -4.04 -52.24
N PRO A 145 1.50 -5.36 -52.24
CA PRO A 145 2.22 -5.98 -51.14
C PRO A 145 3.56 -5.28 -50.91
N LEU A 146 3.87 -5.00 -49.64
CA LEU A 146 5.17 -4.44 -49.27
C LEU A 146 6.29 -5.38 -49.77
N THR A 147 7.32 -4.80 -50.37
CA THR A 147 8.53 -5.55 -50.74
C THR A 147 9.11 -6.20 -49.48
N PRO A 148 9.44 -7.51 -49.50
CA PRO A 148 10.06 -8.17 -48.37
C PRO A 148 11.29 -7.38 -47.89
N SER A 149 11.38 -7.14 -46.58
CA SER A 149 12.54 -6.45 -46.00
C SER A 149 13.81 -7.24 -46.28
N GLU A 150 14.88 -6.55 -46.67
CA GLU A 150 16.18 -7.19 -46.87
C GLU A 150 16.65 -7.93 -45.61
N PRO A 151 17.30 -9.10 -45.75
CA PRO A 151 17.81 -9.83 -44.62
C PRO A 151 18.83 -8.98 -43.86
N VAL A 152 18.49 -8.64 -42.62
CA VAL A 152 19.37 -7.84 -41.75
C VAL A 152 20.62 -8.65 -41.44
N LYS A 153 21.79 -8.04 -41.65
CA LYS A 153 23.08 -8.64 -41.30
C LYS A 153 23.11 -8.96 -39.80
N PRO A 154 23.47 -10.19 -39.39
CA PRO A 154 23.53 -10.54 -37.98
C PRO A 154 24.52 -9.63 -37.24
N LEU A 155 24.09 -9.07 -36.11
CA LEU A 155 24.90 -8.20 -35.26
C LEU A 155 26.11 -8.92 -34.64
N PHE A 156 26.06 -10.24 -34.57
CA PHE A 156 27.13 -11.07 -34.05
C PHE A 156 27.56 -12.10 -35.09
N ARG A 157 28.86 -12.14 -35.37
CA ARG A 157 29.49 -13.25 -36.08
C ARG A 157 29.61 -14.40 -35.08
N ALA A 158 28.90 -15.51 -35.31
CA ALA A 158 29.22 -16.76 -34.62
C ALA A 158 30.69 -17.09 -34.95
N GLU A 159 31.56 -17.07 -33.95
CA GLU A 159 32.92 -17.58 -34.12
C GLU A 159 32.83 -19.04 -34.55
N PRO A 160 33.62 -19.49 -35.55
CA PRO A 160 33.67 -20.90 -35.89
C PRO A 160 34.08 -21.66 -34.63
N ALA A 161 33.30 -22.70 -34.29
CA ALA A 161 33.57 -23.56 -33.16
C ALA A 161 35.05 -23.98 -33.21
N ARG A 162 35.78 -23.65 -32.14
CA ARG A 162 37.16 -24.06 -31.95
C ARG A 162 37.25 -25.57 -32.19
N GLU A 163 38.06 -25.95 -33.17
CA GLU A 163 38.33 -27.35 -33.51
C GLU A 163 38.77 -28.06 -32.23
N PRO A 164 38.13 -29.18 -31.84
CA PRO A 164 38.45 -29.85 -30.59
C PRO A 164 39.87 -30.42 -30.67
N ASP A 165 40.69 -30.10 -29.67
CA ASP A 165 42.03 -30.66 -29.51
C ASP A 165 41.98 -32.21 -29.57
N PRO A 166 42.99 -32.88 -30.15
CA PRO A 166 42.99 -34.32 -30.30
C PRO A 166 42.85 -35.01 -28.93
N VAL A 167 41.89 -35.91 -28.87
CA VAL A 167 41.55 -36.77 -27.73
C VAL A 167 42.82 -37.41 -27.18
N VAL A 168 43.28 -36.94 -26.02
CA VAL A 168 44.24 -37.71 -25.22
C VAL A 168 43.46 -38.88 -24.67
N GLU A 169 43.70 -40.04 -25.28
CA GLU A 169 43.21 -41.32 -24.81
C GLU A 169 43.71 -41.53 -23.36
N HIS A 170 42.77 -41.90 -22.48
CA HIS A 170 42.96 -42.20 -21.05
C HIS A 170 42.90 -41.03 -20.06
N VAL A 171 41.79 -40.29 -20.04
CA VAL A 171 41.20 -39.89 -18.75
C VAL A 171 40.02 -40.79 -18.48
N ARG A 172 40.25 -41.79 -17.61
CA ARG A 172 39.19 -42.65 -17.09
C ARG A 172 38.19 -41.76 -16.35
N ILE A 173 37.04 -41.52 -16.96
CA ILE A 173 35.91 -40.87 -16.31
C ILE A 173 35.42 -41.86 -15.25
N GLU A 174 35.70 -41.58 -13.98
CA GLU A 174 35.05 -42.29 -12.88
C GLU A 174 33.57 -41.89 -12.92
N THR A 175 32.73 -42.80 -13.39
CA THR A 175 31.28 -42.65 -13.26
C THR A 175 30.94 -42.73 -11.78
N PHE A 176 30.86 -41.58 -11.13
CA PHE A 176 30.25 -41.46 -9.83
C PHE A 176 28.76 -41.80 -9.98
N GLU A 177 28.27 -42.75 -9.17
CA GLU A 177 26.83 -42.92 -8.99
C GLU A 177 26.30 -41.58 -8.47
N VAL A 178 25.53 -40.88 -9.30
CA VAL A 178 24.78 -39.71 -8.88
C VAL A 178 23.79 -40.21 -7.84
N THR A 179 24.15 -40.06 -6.56
CA THR A 179 23.18 -40.23 -5.48
C THR A 179 22.05 -39.25 -5.81
N PRO A 180 20.83 -39.71 -6.12
CA PRO A 180 19.74 -38.79 -6.42
C PRO A 180 19.63 -37.86 -5.23
N THR A 181 19.68 -36.55 -5.49
CA THR A 181 19.54 -35.54 -4.45
C THR A 181 18.25 -35.87 -3.71
N GLN A 182 18.35 -36.40 -2.49
CA GLN A 182 17.22 -36.50 -1.60
C GLN A 182 16.74 -35.06 -1.42
N ARG A 183 15.63 -34.72 -2.08
CA ARG A 183 14.84 -33.55 -1.74
C ARG A 183 14.54 -33.71 -0.26
N GLY A 184 15.23 -32.92 0.57
CA GLY A 184 15.20 -33.07 2.02
C GLY A 184 13.77 -33.25 2.49
N ALA A 185 13.46 -34.45 2.97
CA ALA A 185 12.30 -34.67 3.81
C ALA A 185 12.62 -34.04 5.17
N SER A 186 12.31 -32.75 5.30
CA SER A 186 11.78 -32.12 6.51
C SER A 186 11.68 -30.62 6.29
N LEU A 187 10.59 -30.20 5.64
CA LEU A 187 9.93 -28.97 6.03
C LEU A 187 8.62 -29.44 6.65
N ALA A 188 8.32 -28.93 7.85
CA ALA A 188 7.02 -29.01 8.50
C ALA A 188 5.88 -28.91 7.47
N PRO A 189 4.70 -29.54 7.69
CA PRO A 189 3.63 -29.59 6.71
C PRO A 189 3.38 -28.18 6.16
N VAL A 190 3.84 -27.96 4.94
CA VAL A 190 3.45 -26.80 4.14
C VAL A 190 1.95 -26.99 3.96
N PRO A 191 1.10 -26.01 4.34
CA PRO A 191 -0.31 -26.13 4.04
C PRO A 191 -0.42 -26.41 2.54
N ASP A 192 -1.07 -27.51 2.20
CA ASP A 192 -1.39 -27.85 0.82
C ASP A 192 -2.23 -26.71 0.25
N TRP A 193 -1.59 -25.84 -0.54
CA TRP A 193 -2.27 -24.79 -1.29
C TRP A 193 -2.64 -25.28 -2.70
N SER A 194 -2.61 -26.59 -2.92
CA SER A 194 -2.72 -27.21 -4.24
C SER A 194 -3.67 -28.39 -4.27
N ALA A 195 -4.93 -28.17 -3.88
CA ALA A 195 -6.08 -28.65 -4.64
C ALA A 195 -7.38 -28.22 -3.96
N ASP A 196 -7.94 -27.09 -4.39
CA ASP A 196 -9.40 -27.03 -4.44
C ASP A 196 -9.84 -26.27 -5.70
N ARG A 197 -9.80 -27.07 -6.78
CA ARG A 197 -10.42 -26.94 -8.11
C ARG A 197 -10.02 -25.75 -8.98
N PRO A 198 -9.79 -25.97 -10.30
CA PRO A 198 -9.66 -24.89 -11.27
C PRO A 198 -10.88 -23.96 -11.20
N ILE A 199 -10.65 -22.65 -11.15
CA ILE A 199 -11.68 -21.60 -11.07
C ILE A 199 -12.62 -21.61 -12.30
N ALA A 200 -12.22 -22.29 -13.37
CA ALA A 200 -12.88 -22.24 -14.68
C ALA A 200 -13.39 -23.61 -15.16
N ALA A 201 -13.90 -24.47 -14.26
CA ALA A 201 -14.82 -25.52 -14.69
C ALA A 201 -16.23 -24.91 -14.78
N PRO A 202 -16.89 -24.90 -15.96
CA PRO A 202 -18.29 -24.52 -16.05
C PRO A 202 -19.12 -25.69 -15.49
N GLU A 203 -19.17 -25.84 -14.17
CA GLU A 203 -20.19 -26.67 -13.53
C GLU A 203 -21.51 -25.88 -13.55
N THR A 204 -22.23 -25.97 -14.67
CA THR A 204 -23.51 -25.29 -14.95
C THR A 204 -24.70 -25.78 -14.12
N GLU A 205 -24.47 -26.46 -12.99
CA GLU A 205 -25.50 -26.93 -12.05
C GLU A 205 -25.29 -26.43 -10.62
N ALA A 206 -24.49 -25.37 -10.41
CA ALA A 206 -24.45 -24.72 -9.11
C ALA A 206 -25.79 -24.01 -8.85
N THR A 207 -26.68 -24.65 -8.08
CA THR A 207 -27.92 -24.04 -7.59
C THR A 207 -27.60 -22.72 -6.89
N ILE A 208 -28.51 -21.74 -6.94
CA ILE A 208 -28.29 -20.38 -6.42
C ILE A 208 -27.75 -20.40 -4.97
N HIS A 209 -28.21 -21.36 -4.16
CA HIS A 209 -27.74 -21.56 -2.80
C HIS A 209 -26.27 -21.99 -2.69
N ALA A 210 -25.78 -22.86 -3.59
CA ALA A 210 -24.38 -23.28 -3.61
C ALA A 210 -23.43 -22.11 -3.93
N LEU A 211 -23.87 -21.18 -4.78
CA LEU A 211 -23.12 -19.96 -5.09
C LEU A 211 -23.09 -19.00 -3.89
N LEU A 212 -24.23 -18.82 -3.20
CA LEU A 212 -24.29 -18.00 -1.99
C LEU A 212 -23.42 -18.55 -0.87
N ASP A 213 -23.46 -19.86 -0.62
CA ASP A 213 -22.63 -20.51 0.41
C ASP A 213 -21.14 -20.44 0.10
N ARG A 214 -20.77 -20.51 -1.18
CA ARG A 214 -19.38 -20.35 -1.61
C ARG A 214 -18.93 -18.89 -1.46
N LEU A 215 -19.80 -17.93 -1.77
CA LEU A 215 -19.52 -16.49 -1.60
C LEU A 215 -19.33 -16.14 -0.13
N GLU A 216 -20.21 -16.60 0.75
CA GLU A 216 -20.12 -16.36 2.20
C GLU A 216 -18.84 -16.95 2.79
N ARG A 217 -18.46 -18.17 2.38
CA ARG A 217 -17.17 -18.78 2.77
C ARG A 217 -15.98 -17.96 2.26
N GLY A 218 -16.04 -17.47 1.02
CA GLY A 218 -14.99 -16.63 0.44
C GLY A 218 -14.82 -15.28 1.15
N VAL A 219 -15.92 -14.65 1.53
CA VAL A 219 -15.95 -13.38 2.29
C VAL A 219 -15.39 -13.59 3.69
N ARG A 220 -15.83 -14.62 4.43
CA ARG A 220 -15.30 -14.94 5.77
C ARG A 220 -13.80 -15.21 5.76
N ARG A 221 -13.31 -15.95 4.75
CA ARG A 221 -11.88 -16.22 4.58
C ARG A 221 -11.07 -14.94 4.32
N ARG A 222 -11.63 -13.95 3.62
CA ARG A 222 -10.97 -12.69 3.29
C ARG A 222 -11.03 -11.67 4.43
N GLY A 223 -12.09 -11.68 5.24
CA GLY A 223 -12.28 -10.77 6.39
C GLY A 223 -11.30 -10.99 7.55
N GLY A 224 -10.65 -12.15 7.64
CA GLY A 224 -9.62 -12.46 8.66
C GLY A 224 -8.20 -11.99 8.32
N GLY A 225 -7.98 -11.38 7.14
CA GLY A 225 -6.66 -10.87 6.74
C GLY A 225 -6.43 -9.42 7.22
N PRO A 226 -5.21 -9.06 7.67
CA PRO A 226 -4.90 -7.74 8.23
C PRO A 226 -5.01 -6.56 7.24
N ALA A 227 -5.40 -6.81 5.98
CA ALA A 227 -5.42 -5.82 4.91
C ALA A 227 -6.82 -5.24 4.60
N LEU A 228 -7.89 -5.68 5.28
CA LEU A 228 -9.26 -5.30 4.91
C LEU A 228 -10.12 -4.77 6.07
N VAL A 229 -9.52 -4.37 7.19
CA VAL A 229 -10.26 -3.79 8.33
C VAL A 229 -10.82 -2.40 8.01
N GLU A 230 -10.39 -1.75 6.93
CA GLU A 230 -10.71 -0.34 6.65
C GLU A 230 -11.59 -0.10 5.41
N ARG A 231 -12.19 -1.14 4.80
CA ARG A 231 -13.03 -0.94 3.59
C ARG A 231 -14.37 -1.65 3.53
N ALA A 232 -14.83 -2.30 4.59
CA ALA A 232 -16.21 -2.77 4.62
C ALA A 232 -16.82 -2.45 5.97
N HIS A 233 -17.87 -1.64 5.96
CA HIS A 233 -18.92 -1.74 6.95
C HIS A 233 -19.38 -3.19 6.93
N SER A 234 -18.91 -4.01 7.86
CA SER A 234 -19.29 -5.43 7.94
C SER A 234 -20.82 -5.61 7.95
N GLY A 235 -21.54 -4.65 8.56
CA GLY A 235 -22.99 -4.60 8.56
C GLY A 235 -23.63 -4.49 7.17
N ASP A 236 -23.04 -3.73 6.24
CA ASP A 236 -23.61 -3.50 4.90
C ASP A 236 -23.47 -4.76 4.02
N LEU A 237 -22.36 -5.49 4.16
CA LEU A 237 -22.14 -6.74 3.44
C LEU A 237 -23.01 -7.89 3.97
N ASP A 238 -23.17 -7.98 5.29
CA ASP A 238 -24.05 -8.97 5.92
C ASP A 238 -25.52 -8.71 5.53
N GLU A 239 -25.93 -7.43 5.42
CA GLU A 239 -27.25 -7.03 4.96
C GLU A 239 -27.50 -7.37 3.47
N ALA A 240 -26.51 -7.14 2.61
CA ALA A 240 -26.57 -7.52 1.20
C ALA A 240 -26.70 -9.05 1.02
N LEU A 241 -25.97 -9.84 1.81
CA LEU A 241 -26.07 -11.30 1.80
C LEU A 241 -27.44 -11.78 2.30
N ALA A 242 -28.00 -11.14 3.33
CA ALA A 242 -29.34 -11.43 3.83
C ALA A 242 -30.43 -11.09 2.78
N MET A 243 -30.26 -9.99 2.04
CA MET A 243 -31.16 -9.60 0.94
C MET A 243 -31.12 -10.61 -0.21
N LEU A 244 -29.92 -11.05 -0.62
CA LEU A 244 -29.75 -12.09 -1.64
C LEU A 244 -30.37 -13.43 -1.24
N ARG A 245 -30.27 -13.84 0.03
CA ARG A 245 -30.95 -15.04 0.56
C ARG A 245 -32.47 -14.94 0.46
N ARG A 246 -33.04 -13.77 0.75
CA ARG A 246 -34.49 -13.53 0.63
C ARG A 246 -34.98 -13.69 -0.81
N PHE A 247 -34.23 -13.17 -1.79
CA PHE A 247 -34.57 -13.34 -3.20
C PHE A 247 -34.43 -14.78 -3.69
N ALA A 248 -33.42 -15.51 -3.19
CA ALA A 248 -33.25 -16.92 -3.52
C ALA A 248 -34.37 -17.81 -2.95
N ALA A 249 -34.96 -17.45 -1.81
CA ALA A 249 -36.05 -18.20 -1.15
C ALA A 249 -37.46 -17.85 -1.66
N ALA A 250 -37.62 -16.76 -2.43
CA ALA A 250 -38.91 -16.27 -2.94
C ALA A 250 -39.29 -16.85 -4.32
N ARG A 251 -38.61 -17.92 -4.76
CA ARG A 251 -38.79 -18.56 -6.06
C ARG A 251 -39.17 -20.02 -5.89
#